data_AF-A0A821J4L7-F1
#
_entry.id   AF-A0A821J4L7-F1
#
_cell.length_a   1.000
_cell.length_b   1.000
_cell.length_c   1.000
_cell.angle_alpha   90.00
_cell.angle_beta   90.00
_cell.angle_gamma   90.00
#
_symmetry.space_group_name_H-M   'P 1'
#
loop_
_entity.id
_entity.type
_entity.pdbx_description
1 polymer ?
#
loop_
_entity_poly.entity_id
_entity_poly.type
_entity_poly.pdbx_seq_one_letter_code
_entity_poly.pdbx_strand_id
1 'polypeptide(L)'
;ISNEDIIAISENCLQLRQLDILGSNIIGEESIECILKCCLQLEFLDISFCSHISDEKISIWITQYKNCFKRSYQPINNDDIYAEFP
;
A
#
# COMPACT_ATOMS: atom_id res chain seq x y z
N ILE A 1 5.83 -8.47 -7.46
CA ILE A 1 6.54 -7.45 -6.68
C ILE A 1 6.58 -7.92 -5.23
N SER A 2 7.77 -8.12 -4.67
CA SER A 2 7.98 -8.56 -3.29
C SER A 2 8.33 -7.37 -2.38
N ASN A 3 8.50 -7.62 -1.07
CA ASN A 3 8.93 -6.59 -0.13
C ASN A 3 10.32 -6.04 -0.46
N GLU A 4 11.23 -6.90 -0.93
CA GLU A 4 12.57 -6.52 -1.36
C GLU A 4 12.54 -5.57 -2.57
N ASP A 5 11.64 -5.81 -3.53
CA ASP A 5 11.44 -4.91 -4.66
C ASP A 5 11.00 -3.51 -4.19
N ILE A 6 10.06 -3.46 -3.24
CA ILE A 6 9.57 -2.20 -2.66
C ILE A 6 10.67 -1.46 -1.89
N ILE A 7 11.49 -2.18 -1.13
CA ILE A 7 12.64 -1.60 -0.42
C ILE A 7 13.63 -1.03 -1.44
N ALA A 8 13.97 -1.77 -2.50
CA ALA A 8 14.86 -1.29 -3.54
C ALA A 8 14.32 -0.03 -4.24
N ILE A 9 13.00 0.05 -4.49
CA ILE A 9 12.36 1.27 -5.00
C ILE A 9 12.52 2.41 -4.00
N SER A 10 12.29 2.18 -2.70
CA SER A 10 12.43 3.22 -1.68
C SER A 10 13.85 3.80 -1.60
N GLU A 11 14.87 2.99 -1.86
CA GLU A 11 16.28 3.40 -1.80
C GLU A 11 16.75 4.09 -3.09
N ASN A 12 16.23 3.68 -4.25
CA ASN A 12 16.75 4.14 -5.55
C ASN A 12 15.84 5.20 -6.22
N CYS A 13 14.56 5.26 -5.86
CA CYS A 13 13.57 6.12 -6.51
C CYS A 13 13.12 7.25 -5.57
N LEU A 14 14.05 8.10 -5.13
CA LEU A 14 13.76 9.19 -4.18
C LEU A 14 12.86 10.31 -4.75
N GLN A 15 12.75 10.40 -6.08
CA GLN A 15 11.87 11.36 -6.79
C GLN A 15 10.52 10.74 -7.19
N LEU A 16 10.17 9.58 -6.64
CA LEU A 16 8.91 8.91 -6.93
C LEU A 16 7.74 9.79 -6.46
N ARG A 17 6.82 10.11 -7.39
CA ARG A 17 5.62 10.90 -7.11
C ARG A 17 4.35 10.07 -7.03
N GLN A 18 4.33 8.92 -7.69
CA GLN A 18 3.18 8.02 -7.72
C GLN A 18 3.64 6.57 -7.66
N LEU A 19 2.97 5.75 -6.85
CA LEU A 19 3.17 4.31 -6.80
C LEU A 19 1.84 3.59 -6.62
N ASP A 20 1.61 2.59 -7.45
CA ASP A 20 0.40 1.76 -7.39
C ASP A 20 0.80 0.29 -7.13
N ILE A 21 0.35 -0.26 -6.01
CA ILE A 21 0.56 -1.64 -5.57
C ILE A 21 -0.83 -2.26 -5.35
N LEU A 22 -1.33 -2.94 -6.37
CA LEU A 22 -2.69 -3.46 -6.38
C LEU A 22 -2.69 -4.98 -6.20
N GLY A 23 -3.58 -5.49 -5.35
CA GLY A 23 -3.90 -6.93 -5.31
C GLY A 23 -2.79 -7.80 -4.73
N SER A 24 -1.86 -7.22 -3.96
CA SER A 24 -0.73 -7.98 -3.43
C SER A 24 -1.03 -8.60 -2.08
N ASN A 25 -0.88 -9.92 -2.00
CA ASN A 25 -1.06 -10.71 -0.79
C ASN A 25 0.27 -11.04 -0.10
N ILE A 26 1.36 -10.38 -0.46
CA ILE A 26 2.69 -10.62 0.15
C ILE A 26 3.38 -9.34 0.62
N ILE A 27 2.87 -8.18 0.20
CA ILE A 27 3.42 -6.89 0.61
C ILE A 27 3.01 -6.60 2.04
N GLY A 28 4.03 -6.50 2.88
CA GLY A 28 3.89 -6.19 4.30
C GLY A 28 4.01 -4.69 4.56
N GLU A 29 3.48 -4.29 5.71
CA GLU A 29 3.46 -2.90 6.15
C GLU A 29 4.84 -2.26 6.23
N GLU A 30 5.87 -3.02 6.63
CA GLU A 30 7.25 -2.51 6.77
C GLU A 30 7.81 -1.97 5.45
N SER A 31 7.58 -2.69 4.35
CA SER A 31 8.06 -2.28 3.03
C SER A 31 7.38 -0.98 2.55
N ILE A 32 6.08 -0.83 2.81
CA ILE A 32 5.34 0.40 2.51
C ILE A 32 5.85 1.55 3.38
N GLU A 33 6.14 1.28 4.65
CA GLU A 33 6.68 2.28 5.56
C GLU A 33 8.06 2.80 5.08
N CYS A 34 8.89 1.96 4.47
CA CYS A 34 10.13 2.39 3.82
C CYS A 34 9.88 3.37 2.66
N ILE A 35 8.90 3.09 1.79
CA ILE A 35 8.50 4.02 0.72
C ILE A 35 8.09 5.37 1.30
N LEU A 36 7.23 5.36 2.32
CA LEU A 36 6.71 6.59 2.93
C LEU A 36 7.81 7.42 3.61
N LYS A 37 8.85 6.78 4.14
CA LYS A 37 9.99 7.45 4.79
C LYS A 37 11.01 7.99 3.79
N CYS A 38 11.30 7.25 2.73
CA CYS A 38 12.37 7.60 1.79
C CYS A 38 11.87 8.46 0.61
N CYS A 39 10.71 8.14 0.05
CA CYS A 39 10.14 8.86 -1.11
C CYS A 39 9.37 10.10 -0.65
N LEU A 40 10.08 11.13 -0.22
CA LEU A 40 9.48 12.37 0.32
C LEU A 40 8.72 13.21 -0.73
N GLN A 41 8.88 12.91 -2.02
CA GLN A 41 8.13 13.53 -3.11
C GLN A 41 6.87 12.74 -3.52
N LEU A 42 6.54 11.68 -2.79
CA LEU A 42 5.41 10.83 -3.11
C LEU A 42 4.10 11.59 -2.88
N GLU A 43 3.39 11.84 -3.97
CA GLU A 43 2.10 12.53 -3.94
C GLU A 43 0.96 11.54 -3.86
N PHE A 44 1.12 10.33 -4.42
CA PHE A 44 0.07 9.32 -4.50
C PHE A 44 0.59 7.91 -4.22
N LEU A 45 -0.08 7.19 -3.34
CA LEU A 45 0.14 5.78 -3.09
C LEU A 45 -1.18 5.02 -3.12
N ASP A 46 -1.35 4.13 -4.08
CA ASP A 46 -2.48 3.20 -4.13
C ASP A 46 -2.04 1.82 -3.63
N ILE A 47 -2.61 1.36 -2.53
CA ILE A 47 -2.40 0.02 -1.96
C ILE A 47 -3.70 -0.78 -1.92
N SER A 48 -4.60 -0.49 -2.84
CA SER A 48 -5.88 -1.18 -2.95
C SER A 48 -5.67 -2.68 -3.14
N PHE A 49 -6.58 -3.44 -2.55
CA PHE A 49 -6.54 -4.89 -2.64
C PHE A 49 -5.29 -5.56 -2.01
N CYS A 50 -4.58 -4.88 -1.10
CA CYS A 50 -3.51 -5.48 -0.30
C CYS A 50 -4.05 -5.95 1.07
N SER A 51 -4.09 -7.26 1.26
CA SER A 51 -4.74 -7.94 2.40
C SER A 51 -3.89 -7.99 3.68
N HIS A 52 -2.57 -7.84 3.54
CA HIS A 52 -1.62 -7.86 4.65
C HIS A 52 -1.34 -6.49 5.28
N ILE A 53 -2.12 -5.47 4.90
CA ILE A 53 -2.03 -4.12 5.45
C ILE A 53 -3.25 -3.84 6.32
N SER A 54 -3.03 -3.59 7.60
CA SER A 54 -4.11 -3.33 8.56
C SER A 54 -4.68 -1.92 8.43
N ASP A 55 -5.96 -1.78 8.78
CA ASP A 55 -6.65 -0.47 8.83
C ASP A 55 -6.03 0.47 9.87
N GLU A 56 -5.52 -0.10 10.97
CA GLU A 56 -4.79 0.64 12.00
C GLU A 56 -3.55 1.31 11.40
N LYS A 57 -2.73 0.53 10.69
CA LYS A 57 -1.50 1.05 10.09
C LYS A 57 -1.80 2.15 9.07
N ILE A 58 -2.85 2.02 8.28
CA ILE A 58 -3.28 3.07 7.35
C ILE A 58 -3.71 4.33 8.08
N SER A 59 -4.46 4.20 9.18
CA SER A 59 -4.86 5.33 10.01
C SER A 59 -3.65 6.08 10.58
N ILE A 60 -2.59 5.35 10.93
CA ILE A 60 -1.31 5.94 11.31
C ILE A 60 -0.67 6.66 10.12
N TRP A 61 -0.62 6.03 8.95
CA TRP A 61 0.06 6.60 7.79
C TRP A 61 -0.60 7.88 7.27
N ILE A 62 -1.93 7.93 7.19
CA ILE A 62 -2.65 9.14 6.75
C ILE A 62 -2.49 10.32 7.71
N THR A 63 -2.11 10.07 8.97
CA THR A 63 -1.85 11.13 9.96
C THR A 63 -0.38 11.52 10.03
N GLN A 64 0.53 10.59 9.74
CA GLN A 64 1.98 10.81 9.81
C GLN A 64 2.58 11.33 8.51
N TYR A 65 2.06 10.90 7.36
CA TYR A 65 2.61 11.23 6.05
C TYR A 65 1.62 12.10 5.27
N LYS A 66 2.12 13.17 4.66
CA LYS A 66 1.30 14.10 3.85
C LYS A 66 0.91 13.54 2.46
N ASN A 67 1.32 12.31 2.16
CA ASN A 67 1.14 11.69 0.85
C ASN A 67 -0.35 11.33 0.68
N CYS A 68 -0.91 11.48 -0.53
CA CYS A 68 -2.30 11.10 -0.76
C CYS A 68 -2.40 9.58 -0.84
N PHE A 69 -2.91 8.95 0.21
CA PHE A 69 -3.19 7.52 0.22
C PHE A 69 -4.53 7.26 -0.46
N LYS A 70 -4.53 6.30 -1.39
CA LYS A 70 -5.74 5.69 -1.90
C LYS A 70 -5.73 4.22 -1.53
N ARG A 71 -6.85 3.79 -0.93
CA ARG A 71 -7.15 2.38 -0.76
C ARG A 71 -8.64 2.20 -1.00
N SER A 72 -9.00 1.51 -2.08
CA SER A 72 -10.32 0.92 -2.18
C SER A 72 -10.35 -0.29 -1.25
N TYR A 73 -11.34 -0.27 -0.35
CA TYR A 73 -11.65 -1.29 0.64
C TYR A 73 -11.56 -2.71 0.08
N GLN A 74 -11.04 -3.64 0.89
CA GLN A 74 -11.01 -5.06 0.59
C GLN A 74 -11.87 -5.80 1.62
N PRO A 75 -13.08 -6.28 1.26
CA PRO A 75 -13.65 -7.41 1.96
C PRO A 75 -12.91 -8.63 1.43
N ILE A 76 -12.12 -9.28 2.27
CA ILE A 76 -11.84 -10.70 2.09
C ILE A 76 -12.26 -11.35 3.41
N ASN A 77 -13.54 -11.61 3.54
CA ASN A 77 -14.01 -12.56 4.54
C ASN A 77 -13.96 -13.93 3.87
N ASN A 78 -13.52 -14.96 4.59
CA ASN A 78 -13.49 -16.35 4.12
C ASN A 78 -14.88 -16.94 3.76
N ASP A 79 -15.93 -16.10 3.73
CA ASP A 79 -17.27 -16.41 3.23
C ASP A 79 -17.49 -15.96 1.76
N ASP A 80 -16.48 -15.37 1.10
CA ASP A 80 -16.53 -14.89 -0.30
C ASP A 80 -16.51 -16.02 -1.36
N ILE A 81 -17.18 -17.14 -1.08
CA ILE A 81 -17.53 -18.17 -2.06
C ILE A 81 -18.75 -17.74 -2.91
N TYR A 82 -19.44 -16.65 -2.55
CA TYR A 82 -20.57 -16.12 -3.30
C TYR A 82 -20.23 -14.78 -3.95
N ALA A 83 -19.34 -14.83 -4.94
CA ALA A 83 -19.29 -13.80 -5.96
C ALA A 83 -20.60 -13.86 -6.77
N GLU A 84 -21.56 -12.98 -6.49
CA GLU A 84 -22.57 -12.59 -7.48
C GLU A 84 -22.64 -11.06 -7.57
N PHE A 85 -22.28 -10.57 -8.76
CA PHE A 85 -22.57 -9.25 -9.25
C PHE A 85 -24.08 -9.02 -9.33
N PRO A 86 -24.52 -7.79 -9.06
CA PRO A 86 -25.22 -7.03 -10.12
C PRO A 86 -24.34 -5.96 -10.74
#